data_AF-A0A5C5ZBK8-F1
#
_entry.id   AF-A0A5C5ZBK8-F1
#
_cell.length_a   1.000
_cell.length_b   1.000
_cell.length_c   1.000
_cell.angle_alpha   90.00
_cell.angle_beta   90.00
_cell.angle_gamma   90.00
#
_symmetry.space_group_name_H-M   'P 1'
#
loop_
_entity.id
_entity.type
_entity.pdbx_description
1 polymer ?
#
loop_
_entity_poly.entity_id
_entity_poly.type
_entity_poly.pdbx_seq_one_letter_code
_entity_poly.pdbx_strand_id
1 'polypeptide(L)'
;MFKRKRSHGFTLVELLVVIAIIGVLVGLLLPAVQSAREAARRMACSNNFKQIGLGIHNYHSAYNMLPKQGTGTGNGGAGLSWWRGHNDFNNYRLSMLVGLLPFIEQQATWEQIVNPNGLNTDGSVRSPSWNPMGPTPDRANYAPWVTESPTYRCPSDPGRGRPALARTNYAACLGDATYNTSFGTWNDNRTDPTARSADSRSTHRGFFKPFAENPSRFRDVLDGLANTIAMGEIATYIQDKDKRTVLSGRNLTGGNVNGNNVNIRENPNLCAEHAQGIDPTKPMRWQRDTRQSQARGYRWACAKPIYTACFTILPPNREYCSRTNGNDLDGIATMSSKHVGGCHVLMGDGAVRFVTDAIEAGDSTAGQVWSGGTGVRAPGNRSPYGLWGALGTRAVKEVIDEDF
;
A
#
# COMPACT_ATOMS: atom_id res chain seq x y z
N MET A 1 21.61 61.85 -44.33
CA MET A 1 20.95 60.95 -45.29
C MET A 1 20.73 59.59 -44.64
N PHE A 2 19.55 59.33 -44.06
CA PHE A 2 19.25 58.04 -43.42
C PHE A 2 18.72 57.05 -44.48
N LYS A 3 19.49 55.99 -44.73
CA LYS A 3 19.13 54.91 -45.66
C LYS A 3 17.94 54.14 -45.09
N ARG A 4 16.74 54.35 -45.64
CA ARG A 4 15.49 53.68 -45.23
C ARG A 4 15.64 52.17 -45.46
N LYS A 5 15.76 51.38 -44.38
CA LYS A 5 15.71 49.91 -44.47
C LYS A 5 14.35 49.52 -45.05
N ARG A 6 14.33 48.90 -46.24
CA ARG A 6 13.12 48.29 -46.80
C ARG A 6 12.77 47.09 -45.91
N SER A 7 11.67 47.16 -45.18
CA SER A 7 11.06 45.99 -44.55
C SER A 7 10.35 45.19 -45.64
N HIS A 8 10.77 43.95 -45.87
CA HIS A 8 10.02 43.02 -46.71
C HIS A 8 8.72 42.64 -45.98
N GLY A 9 7.57 42.80 -46.66
CA GLY A 9 6.27 42.41 -46.13
C GLY A 9 6.11 40.90 -46.18
N PHE A 10 5.59 40.31 -45.11
CA PHE A 10 5.35 38.88 -45.00
C PHE A 10 4.09 38.50 -45.79
N THR A 11 4.17 37.50 -46.66
CA THR A 11 3.01 37.03 -47.44
C THR A 11 2.16 36.06 -46.63
N LEU A 12 0.84 36.03 -46.89
CA LEU A 12 -0.09 35.12 -46.22
C LEU A 12 0.30 33.65 -46.40
N VAL A 13 0.88 33.30 -47.56
CA VAL A 13 1.34 31.94 -47.87
C VAL A 13 2.52 31.54 -46.99
N GLU A 14 3.50 32.43 -46.78
CA GLU A 14 4.64 32.16 -45.90
C GLU A 14 4.19 31.90 -44.45
N LEU A 15 3.20 32.64 -43.96
CA LEU A 15 2.63 32.43 -42.63
C LEU A 15 1.94 31.07 -42.51
N LEU A 16 1.15 30.70 -43.53
CA LEU A 16 0.40 29.46 -43.54
C LEU A 16 1.32 28.23 -43.58
N VAL A 17 2.40 28.27 -44.36
CA VAL A 17 3.41 27.20 -44.43
C VAL A 17 4.12 27.03 -43.09
N VAL A 18 4.51 28.12 -42.43
CA VAL A 18 5.17 28.06 -41.12
C VAL A 18 4.26 27.44 -40.06
N ILE A 19 2.99 27.85 -40.01
CA ILE A 19 2.02 27.28 -39.08
C ILE A 19 1.79 25.78 -39.40
N ALA A 20 1.73 25.39 -40.67
CA ALA A 20 1.59 23.99 -41.06
C ALA A 20 2.80 23.14 -40.60
N ILE A 21 4.03 23.63 -40.77
CA ILE A 21 5.25 22.92 -40.32
C ILE A 21 5.27 22.81 -38.80
N ILE A 22 4.98 23.89 -38.07
CA ILE A 22 4.91 23.86 -36.59
C ILE A 22 3.82 22.89 -36.14
N GLY A 23 2.66 22.89 -36.80
CA GLY A 23 1.55 21.97 -36.52
C GLY A 23 1.96 20.50 -36.68
N VAL A 24 2.66 20.16 -37.76
CA VAL A 24 3.19 18.80 -37.99
C VAL A 24 4.25 18.43 -36.95
N LEU A 25 5.21 19.31 -36.67
CA LEU A 25 6.25 19.05 -35.67
C LEU A 25 5.66 18.85 -34.28
N VAL A 26 4.74 19.71 -33.84
CA VAL A 26 4.06 19.57 -32.54
C VAL A 26 3.20 18.29 -32.52
N GLY A 27 2.49 17.99 -33.61
CA GLY A 27 1.67 16.78 -33.74
C GLY A 27 2.48 15.49 -33.58
N LEU A 28 3.72 15.46 -34.07
CA LEU A 28 4.61 14.30 -33.93
C LEU A 28 5.36 14.30 -32.58
N LEU A 29 5.70 15.46 -32.04
CA LEU A 29 6.49 15.57 -30.79
C LEU A 29 5.64 15.39 -29.53
N LEU A 30 4.38 15.81 -29.52
CA LEU A 30 3.55 15.78 -28.30
C LEU A 30 3.31 14.35 -27.78
N PRO A 31 2.92 13.35 -28.60
CA PRO A 31 2.77 11.97 -28.13
C PRO A 31 4.10 11.36 -27.65
N ALA A 32 5.19 11.67 -28.35
CA ALA A 32 6.53 11.17 -28.01
C ALA A 32 7.05 11.74 -26.68
N VAL A 33 6.83 13.04 -26.41
CA VAL A 33 7.23 13.66 -25.15
C VAL A 33 6.43 13.07 -23.98
N GLN A 34 5.15 12.74 -24.19
CA GLN A 34 4.31 12.14 -23.16
C GLN A 34 4.74 10.72 -22.82
N SER A 35 5.04 9.88 -23.82
CA SER A 35 5.52 8.52 -23.59
C SER A 35 6.88 8.53 -22.89
N ALA A 36 7.80 9.41 -23.31
CA ALA A 36 9.10 9.58 -22.67
C ALA A 36 8.95 10.02 -21.20
N ARG A 37 8.04 10.97 -20.91
CA ARG A 37 7.76 11.41 -19.54
C ARG A 37 7.20 10.30 -18.67
N GLU A 38 6.29 9.46 -19.18
CA GLU A 38 5.77 8.33 -18.41
C GLU A 38 6.83 7.25 -18.17
N ALA A 39 7.66 6.94 -19.16
CA ALA A 39 8.79 6.03 -18.97
C ALA A 39 9.75 6.55 -17.88
N ALA A 40 10.06 7.86 -17.89
CA ALA A 40 10.88 8.49 -16.85
C ALA A 40 10.24 8.40 -15.46
N ARG A 41 8.93 8.66 -15.34
CA ARG A 41 8.21 8.52 -14.06
C ARG A 41 8.21 7.07 -13.57
N ARG A 42 8.04 6.09 -14.46
CA ARG A 42 8.12 4.66 -14.15
C ARG A 42 9.50 4.27 -13.62
N MET A 43 10.57 4.74 -14.25
CA MET A 43 11.94 4.55 -13.76
C MET A 43 12.16 5.20 -12.39
N ALA A 44 11.58 6.38 -12.14
CA ALA A 44 11.65 7.01 -10.84
C ALA A 44 10.91 6.20 -9.76
N CYS A 45 9.72 5.65 -10.07
CA CYS A 45 8.98 4.80 -9.14
C CYS A 45 9.75 3.51 -8.80
N SER A 46 10.39 2.87 -9.77
CA SER A 46 11.22 1.68 -9.51
C SER A 46 12.49 2.00 -8.73
N ASN A 47 13.13 3.15 -8.98
CA ASN A 47 14.29 3.61 -8.22
C ASN A 47 13.95 3.94 -6.77
N ASN A 48 12.84 4.64 -6.53
CA ASN A 48 12.34 4.88 -5.17
C ASN A 48 12.11 3.55 -4.44
N PHE A 49 11.59 2.54 -5.14
CA PHE A 49 11.38 1.23 -4.54
C PHE A 49 12.69 0.50 -4.21
N LYS A 50 13.71 0.63 -5.07
CA LYS A 50 15.07 0.13 -4.78
C LYS A 50 15.67 0.79 -3.54
N GLN A 51 15.47 2.08 -3.34
CA GLN A 51 15.93 2.78 -2.13
C GLN A 51 15.26 2.23 -0.86
N ILE A 52 13.96 1.91 -0.93
CA ILE A 52 13.26 1.25 0.17
C ILE A 52 13.83 -0.16 0.43
N GLY A 53 14.09 -0.93 -0.63
CA GLY A 53 14.74 -2.24 -0.54
C GLY A 53 16.10 -2.17 0.15
N LEU A 54 16.98 -1.28 -0.30
CA LEU A 54 18.27 -1.02 0.36
C LEU A 54 18.08 -0.62 1.82
N GLY A 55 17.08 0.23 2.12
CA GLY A 55 16.73 0.62 3.48
C GLY A 55 16.36 -0.58 4.37
N ILE A 56 15.61 -1.57 3.84
CA ILE A 56 15.25 -2.79 4.55
C ILE A 56 16.48 -3.64 4.86
N HIS A 57 17.38 -3.80 3.89
CA HIS A 57 18.62 -4.57 4.08
C HIS A 57 19.55 -3.88 5.09
N ASN A 58 19.67 -2.55 5.04
CA ASN A 58 20.45 -1.78 6.01
C ASN A 58 19.84 -1.87 7.42
N TYR A 59 18.50 -1.79 7.52
CA TYR A 59 17.79 -2.02 8.78
C TYR A 59 18.07 -3.42 9.34
N HIS A 60 18.00 -4.45 8.49
CA HIS A 60 18.33 -5.81 8.90
C HIS A 60 19.79 -5.96 9.31
N SER A 61 20.73 -5.33 8.62
CA SER A 61 22.15 -5.34 8.98
C SER A 61 22.41 -4.67 10.33
N ALA A 62 21.67 -3.60 10.66
CA ALA A 62 21.83 -2.88 11.92
C ALA A 62 21.17 -3.60 13.11
N TYR A 63 20.00 -4.21 12.90
CA TYR A 63 19.16 -4.72 14.00
C TYR A 63 18.98 -6.24 14.01
N ASN A 64 19.52 -6.98 13.04
CA ASN A 64 19.32 -8.43 12.86
C ASN A 64 17.84 -8.84 12.82
N MET A 65 16.99 -7.95 12.30
CA MET A 65 15.56 -8.17 12.12
C MET A 65 15.02 -7.29 10.99
N LEU A 66 13.90 -7.70 10.41
CA LEU A 66 13.14 -6.88 9.48
C LEU A 66 12.37 -5.78 10.24
N PRO A 67 12.12 -4.62 9.59
CA PRO A 67 11.28 -3.59 10.17
C PRO A 67 9.86 -4.12 10.40
N LYS A 68 9.32 -3.86 11.60
CA LYS A 68 8.02 -4.39 12.02
C LYS A 68 6.87 -3.58 11.42
N GLN A 69 5.94 -4.26 10.75
CA GLN A 69 4.64 -3.70 10.39
C GLN A 69 3.71 -3.81 11.61
N GLY A 70 3.22 -2.69 12.16
CA GLY A 70 2.40 -2.72 13.37
C GLY A 70 3.26 -2.79 14.64
N THR A 71 3.94 -1.70 14.93
CA THR A 71 4.78 -1.48 16.12
C THR A 71 4.44 -0.17 16.80
N GLY A 72 5.11 0.16 17.91
CA GLY A 72 5.04 1.46 18.57
C GLY A 72 4.73 1.36 20.05
N THR A 73 3.97 2.32 20.56
CA THR A 73 3.66 2.50 21.98
C THR A 73 2.22 2.10 22.25
N GLY A 74 1.97 1.59 23.45
CA GLY A 74 0.64 1.22 23.93
C GLY A 74 0.46 1.56 25.40
N ASN A 75 -0.78 1.45 25.89
CA ASN A 75 -1.16 1.82 27.25
C ASN A 75 -1.19 0.65 28.25
N GLY A 76 -0.51 -0.46 27.97
CA GLY A 76 -0.51 -1.62 28.85
C GLY A 76 -1.90 -2.21 29.16
N GLY A 77 -2.93 -1.95 28.34
CA GLY A 77 -4.20 -2.69 28.37
C GLY A 77 -5.45 -2.04 28.95
N ALA A 78 -5.38 -0.82 29.48
CA ALA A 78 -6.56 -0.20 30.09
C ALA A 78 -7.55 0.32 29.02
N GLY A 79 -8.65 -0.42 28.80
CA GLY A 79 -9.96 0.08 28.33
C GLY A 79 -10.05 0.72 26.94
N LEU A 80 -8.99 0.67 26.13
CA LEU A 80 -8.94 1.35 24.84
C LEU A 80 -8.72 0.37 23.69
N SER A 81 -9.78 0.22 22.90
CA SER A 81 -9.74 -0.59 21.70
C SER A 81 -8.74 -0.05 20.68
N TRP A 82 -7.94 -0.91 20.06
CA TRP A 82 -6.83 -0.52 19.17
C TRP A 82 -7.24 0.37 17.99
N TRP A 83 -8.50 0.28 17.55
CA TRP A 83 -9.04 1.10 16.47
C TRP A 83 -9.33 2.56 16.86
N ARG A 84 -9.38 2.89 18.15
CA ARG A 84 -9.62 4.25 18.65
C ARG A 84 -8.35 5.09 18.52
N GLY A 85 -8.54 6.37 18.20
CA GLY A 85 -7.45 7.34 18.15
C GLY A 85 -7.05 7.77 19.55
N HIS A 86 -5.76 8.04 19.76
CA HIS A 86 -5.22 8.48 21.04
C HIS A 86 -4.15 9.56 20.84
N ASN A 87 -3.92 10.40 21.84
CA ASN A 87 -2.96 11.50 21.76
C ASN A 87 -1.60 11.19 22.39
N ASP A 88 -1.54 10.21 23.28
CA ASP A 88 -0.35 9.97 24.12
C ASP A 88 0.42 8.70 23.74
N PHE A 89 -0.15 7.87 22.88
CA PHE A 89 0.45 6.64 22.34
C PHE A 89 -0.20 6.30 21.00
N ASN A 90 0.42 5.39 20.26
CA ASN A 90 0.02 5.06 18.89
C ASN A 90 -0.72 3.72 18.73
N ASN A 91 -1.01 3.00 19.81
CA ASN A 91 -1.73 1.71 19.81
C ASN A 91 -1.04 0.63 18.97
N TYR A 92 0.29 0.64 18.92
CA TYR A 92 1.10 -0.25 18.08
C TYR A 92 0.76 -0.17 16.58
N ARG A 93 0.22 0.97 16.10
CA ARG A 93 -0.24 1.12 14.71
C ARG A 93 0.81 1.67 13.76
N LEU A 94 2.07 1.81 14.18
CA LEU A 94 3.11 2.34 13.30
C LEU A 94 3.46 1.31 12.21
N SER A 95 3.51 1.78 10.96
CA SER A 95 3.95 0.98 9.83
C SER A 95 5.46 0.74 9.86
N MET A 96 5.91 -0.26 9.11
CA MET A 96 7.33 -0.54 8.91
C MET A 96 8.10 0.64 8.29
N LEU A 97 7.40 1.50 7.53
CA LEU A 97 7.95 2.69 6.90
C LEU A 97 8.48 3.69 7.94
N VAL A 98 7.85 3.80 9.11
CA VAL A 98 8.33 4.71 10.17
C VAL A 98 9.74 4.32 10.64
N GLY A 99 9.99 3.01 10.82
CA GLY A 99 11.31 2.49 11.21
C GLY A 99 12.37 2.55 10.11
N LEU A 100 11.96 2.73 8.85
CA LEU A 100 12.87 2.85 7.70
C LEU A 100 13.37 4.27 7.48
N LEU A 101 12.75 5.30 8.06
CA LEU A 101 13.12 6.71 7.84
C LEU A 101 14.63 7.00 7.96
N PRO A 102 15.36 6.50 8.99
CA PRO A 102 16.81 6.72 9.10
C PRO A 102 17.62 6.12 7.95
N PHE A 103 17.09 5.09 7.30
CA PHE A 103 17.77 4.32 6.24
C PHE A 103 17.41 4.80 4.84
N ILE A 104 16.58 5.84 4.71
CA ILE A 104 16.14 6.42 3.43
C ILE A 104 16.30 7.95 3.40
N GLU A 105 17.31 8.48 4.11
CA GLU A 105 17.64 9.91 4.17
C GLU A 105 16.53 10.79 4.76
N GLN A 106 15.65 10.24 5.62
CA GLN A 106 14.58 10.96 6.31
C GLN A 106 14.86 11.10 7.82
N GLN A 107 16.12 11.34 8.18
CA GLN A 107 16.58 11.43 9.58
C GLN A 107 15.88 12.54 10.36
N ALA A 108 15.64 13.71 9.75
CA ALA A 108 14.97 14.82 10.42
C ALA A 108 13.53 14.48 10.85
N THR A 109 12.77 13.77 10.00
CA THR A 109 11.42 13.30 10.34
C THR A 109 11.46 12.21 11.41
N TRP A 110 12.45 11.32 11.37
CA TRP A 110 12.66 10.31 12.42
C TRP A 110 12.91 10.96 13.79
N GLU A 111 13.79 11.95 13.86
CA GLU A 111 14.12 12.68 15.10
C GLU A 111 12.90 13.38 15.71
N GLN A 112 12.02 13.91 14.86
CA GLN A 112 10.75 14.50 15.28
C GLN A 112 9.73 13.49 15.82
N ILE A 113 9.85 12.21 15.42
CA ILE A 113 8.96 11.13 15.85
C ILE A 113 9.47 10.47 17.12
N VAL A 114 10.76 10.15 17.19
CA VAL A 114 11.35 9.39 18.31
C VAL A 114 11.44 10.22 19.59
N ASN A 115 11.54 11.54 19.48
CA ASN A 115 11.63 12.44 20.63
C ASN A 115 10.27 13.10 20.95
N PRO A 116 10.07 13.62 22.18
CA PRO A 116 8.93 14.47 22.46
C PRO A 116 8.91 15.67 21.51
N ASN A 117 7.76 15.96 20.93
CA ASN A 117 7.64 17.01 19.91
C ASN A 117 6.39 17.84 20.18
N GLY A 118 6.52 19.16 20.29
CA GLY A 118 5.39 20.07 20.50
C GLY A 118 4.71 20.54 19.21
N LEU A 119 5.29 20.28 18.04
CA LEU A 119 4.85 20.87 16.79
C LEU A 119 3.52 20.28 16.31
N ASN A 120 2.51 21.14 16.24
CA ASN A 120 1.27 20.82 15.57
C ASN A 120 1.34 21.16 14.07
N THR A 121 0.45 20.54 13.29
CA THR A 121 0.35 20.74 11.84
C THR A 121 0.06 22.19 11.43
N ASP A 122 -0.59 22.98 12.28
CA ASP A 122 -0.86 24.40 12.06
C ASP A 122 0.32 25.31 12.44
N GLY A 123 1.46 24.74 12.85
CA GLY A 123 2.63 25.46 13.33
C GLY A 123 2.53 25.90 14.80
N SER A 124 1.40 25.66 15.48
CA SER A 124 1.29 25.93 16.90
C SER A 124 2.13 24.96 17.73
N VAL A 125 2.53 25.40 18.92
CA VAL A 125 3.25 24.57 19.88
C VAL A 125 2.28 24.05 20.93
N ARG A 126 2.15 22.73 21.02
CA ARG A 126 1.37 22.03 22.04
C ARG A 126 2.15 21.95 23.36
N SER A 127 1.47 22.23 24.47
CA SER A 127 1.94 21.96 25.84
C SER A 127 0.90 21.14 26.63
N PRO A 128 1.24 19.98 27.21
CA PRO A 128 2.53 19.29 27.10
C PRO A 128 2.76 18.79 25.66
N SER A 129 4.03 18.64 25.27
CA SER A 129 4.42 18.12 23.95
C SER A 129 3.84 16.72 23.70
N TRP A 130 3.70 16.35 22.44
CA TRP A 130 3.41 14.97 22.06
C TRP A 130 4.51 14.04 22.61
N ASN A 131 4.10 12.87 23.09
CA ASN A 131 5.04 11.88 23.62
C ASN A 131 5.95 11.31 22.51
N PRO A 132 7.12 10.75 22.89
CA PRO A 132 7.94 9.93 21.99
C PRO A 132 7.11 8.91 21.22
N MET A 133 7.48 8.67 19.96
CA MET A 133 6.79 7.81 19.00
C MET A 133 5.38 8.28 18.60
N GLY A 134 4.98 9.47 19.03
CA GLY A 134 3.79 10.18 18.59
C GLY A 134 2.45 9.54 18.98
N PRO A 135 1.35 10.23 18.64
CA PRO A 135 -0.01 9.72 18.84
C PRO A 135 -0.38 8.68 17.80
N THR A 136 -1.63 8.20 17.84
CA THR A 136 -2.13 7.32 16.78
C THR A 136 -2.03 8.00 15.39
N PRO A 137 -1.64 7.27 14.32
CA PRO A 137 -1.46 7.84 12.97
C PRO A 137 -2.71 8.42 12.29
N ASP A 138 -3.83 8.50 12.99
CA ASP A 138 -5.05 9.20 12.55
C ASP A 138 -5.15 10.65 13.08
N ARG A 139 -4.22 11.07 13.97
CA ARG A 139 -4.16 12.43 14.49
C ARG A 139 -3.51 13.38 13.48
N ALA A 140 -4.36 14.10 12.75
CA ALA A 140 -3.95 15.09 11.76
C ALA A 140 -3.18 16.28 12.34
N ASN A 141 -3.29 16.52 13.65
CA ASN A 141 -2.63 17.65 14.31
C ASN A 141 -1.16 17.38 14.61
N TYR A 142 -0.67 16.14 14.56
CA TYR A 142 0.75 15.84 14.78
C TYR A 142 1.51 16.03 13.47
N ALA A 143 2.38 17.04 13.41
CA ALA A 143 3.02 17.48 12.16
C ALA A 143 3.79 16.36 11.43
N PRO A 144 4.54 15.45 12.10
CA PRO A 144 5.24 14.37 11.39
C PRO A 144 4.33 13.41 10.62
N TRP A 145 3.06 13.26 11.00
CA TRP A 145 2.12 12.41 10.26
C TRP A 145 1.64 13.03 8.96
N VAL A 146 1.82 14.34 8.74
CA VAL A 146 1.45 15.00 7.48
C VAL A 146 2.64 15.31 6.58
N THR A 147 3.86 15.02 7.02
CA THR A 147 5.08 15.18 6.23
C THR A 147 5.16 14.10 5.14
N GLU A 148 5.16 14.51 3.87
CA GLU A 148 5.32 13.62 2.72
C GLU A 148 6.80 13.33 2.47
N SER A 149 7.19 12.05 2.43
CA SER A 149 8.52 11.63 1.98
C SER A 149 8.51 11.37 0.47
N PRO A 150 9.38 12.03 -0.32
CA PRO A 150 9.50 11.78 -1.76
C PRO A 150 9.80 10.31 -2.09
N THR A 151 10.59 9.63 -1.26
CA THR A 151 10.96 8.22 -1.44
C THR A 151 9.75 7.29 -1.35
N TYR A 152 8.72 7.66 -0.59
CA TYR A 152 7.48 6.87 -0.49
C TYR A 152 6.44 7.19 -1.56
N ARG A 153 6.73 8.12 -2.48
CA ARG A 153 5.81 8.52 -3.54
C ARG A 153 6.29 8.04 -4.91
N CYS A 154 5.37 7.53 -5.70
CA CYS A 154 5.59 7.26 -7.11
C CYS A 154 5.16 8.50 -7.92
N PRO A 155 6.04 9.11 -8.73
CA PRO A 155 5.68 10.27 -9.56
C PRO A 155 4.53 10.05 -10.54
N SER A 156 4.22 8.80 -10.93
CA SER A 156 3.05 8.49 -11.77
C SER A 156 1.72 8.53 -11.02
N ASP A 157 1.73 8.60 -9.69
CA ASP A 157 0.51 8.80 -8.89
C ASP A 157 0.37 10.29 -8.49
N PRO A 158 -0.62 11.01 -9.04
CA PRO A 158 -0.81 12.44 -8.80
C PRO A 158 -1.46 12.76 -7.45
N GLY A 159 -1.87 11.76 -6.65
CA GLY A 159 -2.58 11.96 -5.40
C GLY A 159 -1.78 12.80 -4.40
N ARG A 160 -2.38 13.89 -3.91
CA ARG A 160 -1.77 14.79 -2.91
C ARG A 160 -2.83 15.33 -1.95
N GLY A 161 -2.38 15.81 -0.80
CA GLY A 161 -3.18 16.62 0.11
C GLY A 161 -4.32 15.87 0.82
N ARG A 162 -5.20 16.66 1.44
CA ARG A 162 -6.31 16.18 2.27
C ARG A 162 -7.29 15.33 1.44
N PRO A 163 -7.94 14.32 2.04
CA PRO A 163 -7.96 13.98 3.46
C PRO A 163 -6.82 13.03 3.91
N ALA A 164 -5.81 12.79 3.07
CA ALA A 164 -4.65 11.98 3.44
C ALA A 164 -3.75 12.70 4.46
N LEU A 165 -3.12 11.91 5.34
CA LEU A 165 -2.06 12.34 6.26
C LEU A 165 -0.74 11.79 5.72
N ALA A 166 -0.25 12.45 4.66
CA ALA A 166 0.84 12.05 3.80
C ALA A 166 0.71 10.64 3.17
N ARG A 167 0.96 10.58 1.86
CA ARG A 167 0.67 9.37 1.09
C ARG A 167 1.87 8.44 0.96
N THR A 168 1.60 7.15 0.78
CA THR A 168 2.58 6.17 0.31
C THR A 168 2.06 5.43 -0.93
N ASN A 169 2.96 5.11 -1.85
CA ASN A 169 2.73 4.20 -2.97
C ASN A 169 3.37 2.82 -2.76
N TYR A 170 4.02 2.57 -1.62
CA TYR A 170 4.71 1.31 -1.36
C TYR A 170 4.18 0.70 -0.08
N ALA A 171 3.85 -0.58 -0.14
CA ALA A 171 3.14 -1.29 0.91
C ALA A 171 3.82 -2.63 1.23
N ALA A 172 3.79 -3.02 2.51
CA ALA A 172 4.32 -4.29 2.98
C ALA A 172 3.47 -5.46 2.45
N CYS A 173 4.10 -6.51 1.92
CA CYS A 173 3.40 -7.74 1.57
C CYS A 173 3.13 -8.56 2.83
N LEU A 174 1.84 -8.83 3.10
CA LEU A 174 1.39 -9.64 4.23
C LEU A 174 1.01 -11.07 3.81
N GLY A 175 1.19 -11.39 2.52
CA GLY A 175 1.01 -12.71 1.93
C GLY A 175 -0.35 -12.87 1.29
N ASP A 176 -0.91 -14.08 1.39
CA ASP A 176 -2.07 -14.51 0.62
C ASP A 176 -3.30 -14.84 1.50
N ALA A 177 -3.31 -14.37 2.75
CA ALA A 177 -4.46 -14.49 3.63
C ALA A 177 -4.64 -13.20 4.43
N THR A 178 -5.88 -12.71 4.49
CA THR A 178 -6.24 -11.40 5.06
C THR A 178 -6.93 -11.54 6.41
N TYR A 179 -7.49 -12.73 6.70
CA TYR A 179 -8.38 -12.95 7.83
C TYR A 179 -7.70 -12.68 9.18
N ASN A 180 -8.26 -11.72 9.92
CA ASN A 180 -7.80 -11.24 11.22
C ASN A 180 -6.35 -10.74 11.27
N THR A 181 -5.71 -10.47 10.12
CA THR A 181 -4.28 -10.10 10.08
C THR A 181 -3.91 -8.88 10.92
N SER A 182 -4.84 -7.94 11.14
CA SER A 182 -4.62 -6.73 11.96
C SER A 182 -4.55 -6.95 13.48
N PHE A 183 -4.96 -8.12 13.99
CA PHE A 183 -4.95 -8.39 15.43
C PHE A 183 -3.58 -8.87 15.93
N GLY A 184 -2.87 -9.65 15.10
CA GLY A 184 -1.58 -10.19 15.48
C GLY A 184 -1.69 -11.16 16.65
N THR A 185 -0.80 -11.07 17.62
CA THR A 185 -0.84 -11.96 18.80
C THR A 185 -1.86 -11.55 19.86
N TRP A 186 -2.59 -10.45 19.67
CA TRP A 186 -3.38 -9.83 20.73
C TRP A 186 -4.89 -9.75 20.45
N ASN A 187 -5.65 -9.46 21.50
CA ASN A 187 -7.07 -9.10 21.46
C ASN A 187 -7.29 -7.62 21.07
N ASP A 188 -8.56 -7.21 21.09
CA ASP A 188 -9.02 -5.86 20.74
C ASP A 188 -8.38 -4.74 21.60
N ASN A 189 -7.97 -5.07 22.83
CA ASN A 189 -7.34 -4.14 23.77
C ASN A 189 -5.81 -4.27 23.82
N ARG A 190 -5.21 -5.11 22.97
CA ARG A 190 -3.76 -5.38 22.92
C ARG A 190 -3.19 -5.96 24.23
N THR A 191 -3.97 -6.77 24.96
CA THR A 191 -3.56 -7.34 26.27
C THR A 191 -3.29 -8.84 26.23
N ASP A 192 -4.20 -9.62 25.67
CA ASP A 192 -4.20 -11.07 25.82
C ASP A 192 -4.35 -11.80 24.48
N PRO A 193 -3.71 -12.97 24.30
CA PRO A 193 -3.96 -13.82 23.15
C PRO A 193 -5.37 -14.41 23.20
N THR A 194 -6.06 -14.41 22.05
CA THR A 194 -7.43 -14.94 21.88
C THR A 194 -7.52 -15.86 20.65
N ALA A 195 -8.70 -16.44 20.35
CA ALA A 195 -8.91 -17.22 19.12
C ALA A 195 -8.50 -16.44 17.84
N ARG A 196 -8.77 -15.12 17.79
CA ARG A 196 -8.33 -14.23 16.70
C ARG A 196 -6.81 -14.16 16.57
N SER A 197 -6.07 -14.38 17.67
CA SER A 197 -4.61 -14.43 17.63
C SER A 197 -4.10 -15.69 16.93
N ALA A 198 -4.79 -16.82 17.11
CA ALA A 198 -4.47 -18.05 16.40
C ALA A 198 -4.73 -17.89 14.90
N ASP A 199 -5.87 -17.28 14.53
CA ASP A 199 -6.16 -16.93 13.14
C ASP A 199 -5.08 -16.05 12.54
N SER A 200 -4.73 -14.94 13.20
CA SER A 200 -3.69 -14.02 12.74
C SER A 200 -2.36 -14.75 12.49
N ARG A 201 -1.92 -15.58 13.44
CA ARG A 201 -0.67 -16.34 13.27
C ARG A 201 -0.72 -17.29 12.08
N SER A 202 -1.87 -17.92 11.83
CA SER A 202 -2.04 -18.79 10.66
C SER A 202 -2.09 -18.03 9.33
N THR A 203 -2.58 -16.79 9.32
CA THR A 203 -2.71 -15.97 8.12
C THR A 203 -1.49 -15.10 7.83
N HIS A 204 -0.59 -14.94 8.80
CA HIS A 204 0.69 -14.23 8.66
C HIS A 204 1.69 -15.00 7.78
N ARG A 205 1.37 -15.16 6.50
CA ARG A 205 2.17 -15.93 5.52
C ARG A 205 3.13 -15.08 4.71
N GLY A 206 2.95 -13.75 4.71
CA GLY A 206 3.80 -12.81 3.97
C GLY A 206 5.22 -12.66 4.48
N PHE A 207 6.01 -11.90 3.73
CA PHE A 207 7.35 -11.47 4.14
C PHE A 207 7.32 -10.72 5.48
N PHE A 208 6.34 -9.83 5.66
CA PHE A 208 6.11 -9.11 6.91
C PHE A 208 5.00 -9.78 7.73
N LYS A 209 5.25 -9.94 9.04
CA LYS A 209 4.23 -10.35 10.02
C LYS A 209 3.69 -9.12 10.74
N PRO A 210 2.47 -8.67 10.45
CA PRO A 210 1.93 -7.48 11.07
C PRO A 210 1.62 -7.76 12.54
N PHE A 211 1.93 -6.82 13.45
CA PHE A 211 1.57 -6.93 14.87
C PHE A 211 2.09 -8.22 15.53
N ALA A 212 3.26 -8.71 15.10
CA ALA A 212 3.88 -9.89 15.69
C ALA A 212 4.78 -9.49 16.86
N GLU A 213 4.67 -10.23 17.97
CA GLU A 213 5.59 -10.15 19.10
C GLU A 213 7.04 -10.36 18.64
N ASN A 214 7.27 -11.45 17.90
CA ASN A 214 8.59 -11.78 17.39
C ASN A 214 8.86 -11.10 16.05
N PRO A 215 9.96 -10.33 15.94
CA PRO A 215 10.36 -9.74 14.66
C PRO A 215 10.61 -10.83 13.61
N SER A 216 10.22 -10.56 12.36
CA SER A 216 10.64 -11.37 11.22
C SER A 216 12.13 -11.17 10.93
N ARG A 217 12.80 -12.21 10.43
CA ARG A 217 14.20 -12.18 9.98
C ARG A 217 14.31 -12.77 8.58
N PHE A 218 15.40 -12.51 7.85
CA PHE A 218 15.60 -13.13 6.53
C PHE A 218 15.60 -14.66 6.58
N ARG A 219 16.12 -15.26 7.66
CA ARG A 219 16.07 -16.72 7.87
C ARG A 219 14.65 -17.30 7.97
N ASP A 220 13.65 -16.47 8.26
CA ASP A 220 12.26 -16.90 8.40
C ASP A 220 11.57 -16.99 7.01
N VAL A 221 12.25 -16.56 5.94
CA VAL A 221 11.83 -16.65 4.55
C VAL A 221 12.43 -17.91 3.93
N LEU A 222 11.77 -19.05 4.18
CA LEU A 222 12.21 -20.37 3.75
C LEU A 222 12.00 -20.62 2.25
N ASP A 223 11.14 -19.85 1.61
CA ASP A 223 10.81 -19.99 0.18
C ASP A 223 11.86 -19.29 -0.72
N GLY A 224 12.80 -18.57 -0.10
CA GLY A 224 13.91 -17.88 -0.74
C GLY A 224 13.65 -16.39 -0.90
N LEU A 225 14.64 -15.56 -0.56
CA LEU A 225 14.51 -14.09 -0.65
C LEU A 225 14.23 -13.60 -2.07
N ALA A 226 14.80 -14.24 -3.09
CA ALA A 226 14.56 -13.91 -4.50
C ALA A 226 13.17 -14.31 -4.99
N ASN A 227 12.50 -15.23 -4.29
CA ASN A 227 11.21 -15.82 -4.67
C ASN A 227 10.04 -15.32 -3.82
N THR A 228 10.29 -14.50 -2.80
CA THR A 228 9.23 -13.94 -1.96
C THR A 228 9.17 -12.42 -2.13
N ILE A 229 7.99 -11.91 -2.47
CA ILE A 229 7.71 -10.48 -2.54
C ILE A 229 7.71 -9.91 -1.12
N ALA A 230 8.61 -8.96 -0.87
CA ALA A 230 8.67 -8.20 0.37
C ALA A 230 7.62 -7.08 0.39
N MET A 231 7.53 -6.31 -0.69
CA MET A 231 6.64 -5.17 -0.79
C MET A 231 6.04 -5.03 -2.19
N GLY A 232 4.90 -4.36 -2.28
CA GLY A 232 4.24 -4.03 -3.54
C GLY A 232 3.99 -2.55 -3.72
N GLU A 233 3.92 -2.11 -4.97
CA GLU A 233 3.36 -0.80 -5.32
C GLU A 233 1.84 -0.80 -5.11
N ILE A 234 1.30 0.32 -4.61
CA ILE A 234 -0.13 0.57 -4.47
C ILE A 234 -0.50 1.91 -5.08
N ALA A 235 -1.62 1.97 -5.79
CA ALA A 235 -2.22 3.21 -6.24
C ALA A 235 -2.98 3.88 -5.09
N THR A 236 -2.92 5.21 -5.03
CA THR A 236 -3.63 6.00 -4.03
C THR A 236 -4.90 6.62 -4.59
N TYR A 237 -5.87 6.86 -3.70
CA TYR A 237 -7.18 7.34 -4.09
C TYR A 237 -7.17 8.83 -4.43
N ILE A 238 -7.67 9.19 -5.61
CA ILE A 238 -7.71 10.57 -6.10
C ILE A 238 -9.15 11.10 -6.24
N GLN A 239 -10.06 10.59 -5.41
CA GLN A 239 -11.49 10.98 -5.41
C GLN A 239 -12.25 10.55 -6.69
N ASP A 240 -11.76 9.53 -7.38
CA ASP A 240 -12.26 9.03 -8.68
C ASP A 240 -13.15 7.77 -8.59
N LYS A 241 -13.46 7.34 -7.36
CA LYS A 241 -14.07 6.05 -6.98
C LYS A 241 -13.35 4.82 -7.59
N ASP A 242 -12.05 4.90 -7.88
CA ASP A 242 -11.29 3.79 -8.46
C ASP A 242 -11.30 2.57 -7.53
N LYS A 243 -11.76 1.43 -8.07
CA LYS A 243 -12.03 0.19 -7.31
C LYS A 243 -10.81 -0.38 -6.58
N ARG A 244 -9.61 -0.02 -7.04
CA ARG A 244 -8.32 -0.47 -6.47
C ARG A 244 -7.96 0.30 -5.21
N THR A 245 -8.44 1.54 -5.11
CA THR A 245 -7.88 2.56 -4.21
C THR A 245 -8.82 2.96 -3.07
N VAL A 246 -10.11 2.66 -3.16
CA VAL A 246 -11.10 2.99 -2.12
C VAL A 246 -11.91 1.76 -1.72
N LEU A 247 -12.38 1.77 -0.47
CA LEU A 247 -13.26 0.74 0.09
C LEU A 247 -14.49 0.48 -0.80
N SER A 248 -14.87 -0.79 -0.91
CA SER A 248 -16.16 -1.20 -1.47
C SER A 248 -17.32 -0.58 -0.68
N GLY A 249 -18.45 -0.32 -1.33
CA GLY A 249 -19.65 0.28 -0.72
C GLY A 249 -20.33 -0.60 0.34
N ARG A 250 -21.07 0.05 1.26
CA ARG A 250 -21.56 -0.48 2.56
C ARG A 250 -22.33 -1.81 2.55
N ASN A 251 -22.94 -2.16 1.42
CA ASN A 251 -23.82 -3.32 1.29
C ASN A 251 -23.22 -4.44 0.42
N LEU A 252 -22.02 -4.27 -0.14
CA LEU A 252 -21.43 -5.24 -1.07
C LEU A 252 -20.94 -6.52 -0.40
N THR A 253 -20.72 -6.48 0.91
CA THR A 253 -20.22 -7.62 1.67
C THR A 253 -21.22 -8.14 2.72
N GLY A 254 -22.47 -7.66 2.72
CA GLY A 254 -23.51 -8.10 3.67
C GLY A 254 -23.73 -7.22 4.92
N GLY A 255 -23.29 -5.95 4.93
CA GLY A 255 -23.63 -4.99 6.01
C GLY A 255 -22.66 -4.97 7.21
N ASN A 256 -23.06 -4.51 8.41
CA ASN A 256 -22.16 -4.39 9.58
C ASN A 256 -22.16 -5.63 10.49
N VAL A 257 -22.11 -6.83 9.91
CA VAL A 257 -22.01 -8.06 10.67
C VAL A 257 -20.55 -8.49 10.75
N ASN A 258 -20.08 -8.88 11.94
CA ASN A 258 -18.73 -9.43 12.15
C ASN A 258 -18.44 -10.65 11.26
N GLY A 259 -19.47 -11.25 10.64
CA GLY A 259 -19.36 -12.31 9.63
C GLY A 259 -18.84 -11.90 8.24
N ASN A 260 -18.68 -10.62 7.92
CA ASN A 260 -18.25 -10.25 6.56
C ASN A 260 -16.80 -10.60 6.22
N ASN A 261 -15.90 -10.55 7.20
CA ASN A 261 -14.53 -11.04 7.00
C ASN A 261 -14.54 -12.56 6.75
N VAL A 262 -15.55 -13.28 7.25
CA VAL A 262 -15.76 -14.70 6.98
C VAL A 262 -16.13 -14.89 5.50
N ASN A 263 -17.07 -14.10 4.96
CA ASN A 263 -17.46 -14.20 3.55
C ASN A 263 -16.29 -13.88 2.59
N ILE A 264 -15.51 -12.83 2.88
CA ILE A 264 -14.32 -12.48 2.09
C ILE A 264 -13.23 -13.55 2.21
N ARG A 265 -13.10 -14.17 3.38
CA ARG A 265 -12.22 -15.32 3.60
C ARG A 265 -12.71 -16.56 2.85
N GLU A 266 -14.02 -16.79 2.75
CA GLU A 266 -14.57 -17.93 1.99
C GLU A 266 -14.44 -17.74 0.48
N ASN A 267 -14.69 -16.53 -0.01
CA ASN A 267 -14.60 -16.18 -1.43
C ASN A 267 -13.93 -14.81 -1.58
N PRO A 268 -12.65 -14.78 -1.98
CA PRO A 268 -11.94 -13.53 -2.20
C PRO A 268 -12.48 -12.67 -3.36
N ASN A 269 -13.12 -13.29 -4.35
CA ASN A 269 -13.68 -12.63 -5.52
C ASN A 269 -15.07 -11.99 -5.27
N LEU A 270 -15.59 -12.07 -4.04
CA LEU A 270 -16.94 -11.65 -3.66
C LEU A 270 -17.31 -10.23 -4.16
N CYS A 271 -16.40 -9.26 -4.07
CA CYS A 271 -16.71 -7.88 -4.48
C CYS A 271 -16.84 -7.69 -5.99
N ALA A 272 -16.17 -8.52 -6.81
CA ALA A 272 -16.31 -8.49 -8.26
C ALA A 272 -17.58 -9.20 -8.72
N GLU A 273 -17.95 -10.30 -8.06
CA GLU A 273 -19.15 -11.09 -8.38
C GLU A 273 -20.44 -10.39 -7.92
N HIS A 274 -20.35 -9.47 -6.97
CA HIS A 274 -21.52 -8.76 -6.51
C HIS A 274 -22.09 -7.87 -7.63
N ALA A 275 -23.34 -8.16 -8.05
CA ALA A 275 -24.01 -7.50 -9.18
C ALA A 275 -24.10 -5.97 -9.09
N GLN A 276 -23.95 -5.41 -7.89
CA GLN A 276 -23.96 -3.95 -7.64
C GLN A 276 -22.59 -3.38 -7.21
N GLY A 277 -21.53 -4.16 -7.34
CA GLY A 277 -20.17 -3.80 -6.93
C GLY A 277 -19.56 -2.80 -7.89
N ILE A 278 -19.07 -3.31 -9.01
CA ILE A 278 -18.35 -2.55 -10.03
C ILE A 278 -19.37 -1.90 -10.98
N ASP A 279 -19.12 -0.66 -11.37
CA ASP A 279 -19.96 0.05 -12.35
C ASP A 279 -19.86 -0.62 -13.73
N PRO A 280 -20.97 -1.13 -14.30
CA PRO A 280 -20.96 -1.80 -15.60
C PRO A 280 -20.50 -0.90 -16.76
N THR A 281 -20.69 0.42 -16.64
CA THR A 281 -20.28 1.40 -17.65
C THR A 281 -18.84 1.88 -17.45
N LYS A 282 -18.31 1.73 -16.23
CA LYS A 282 -16.98 2.18 -15.83
C LYS A 282 -16.31 1.09 -14.98
N PRO A 283 -15.76 0.04 -15.59
CA PRO A 283 -15.31 -1.18 -14.89
C PRO A 283 -14.14 -0.96 -13.92
N MET A 284 -13.53 0.23 -13.91
CA MET A 284 -12.51 0.65 -12.95
C MET A 284 -13.07 1.35 -11.71
N ARG A 285 -14.39 1.54 -11.60
CA ARG A 285 -15.02 2.31 -10.52
C ARG A 285 -16.06 1.50 -9.77
N TRP A 286 -16.20 1.80 -8.49
CA TRP A 286 -17.33 1.31 -7.71
C TRP A 286 -18.62 2.01 -8.15
N GLN A 287 -19.73 1.25 -8.21
CA GLN A 287 -21.04 1.77 -8.57
C GLN A 287 -21.66 2.63 -7.46
N ARG A 288 -21.44 2.27 -6.19
CA ARG A 288 -22.06 2.91 -5.01
C ARG A 288 -21.11 3.86 -4.28
N ASP A 289 -21.67 4.64 -3.36
CA ASP A 289 -20.88 5.48 -2.47
C ASP A 289 -20.00 4.67 -1.52
N THR A 290 -18.76 5.13 -1.41
CA THR A 290 -17.67 4.49 -0.68
C THR A 290 -17.27 5.34 0.52
N ARG A 291 -16.58 4.74 1.49
CA ARG A 291 -16.04 5.48 2.64
C ARG A 291 -14.75 6.20 2.26
N GLN A 292 -14.89 7.32 1.54
CA GLN A 292 -13.80 8.08 0.93
C GLN A 292 -12.77 8.66 1.92
N SER A 293 -13.10 8.75 3.20
CA SER A 293 -12.20 9.21 4.27
C SER A 293 -11.13 8.18 4.66
N GLN A 294 -11.26 6.94 4.21
CA GLN A 294 -10.29 5.87 4.42
C GLN A 294 -10.00 5.21 3.07
N ALA A 295 -8.83 5.50 2.52
CA ALA A 295 -8.46 5.02 1.21
C ALA A 295 -6.99 4.62 1.16
N ARG A 296 -6.62 3.93 0.08
CA ARG A 296 -5.30 3.35 -0.08
C ARG A 296 -4.20 4.40 -0.04
N GLY A 297 -3.16 4.06 0.71
CA GLY A 297 -1.98 4.91 0.85
C GLY A 297 -2.21 6.22 1.60
N TYR A 298 -3.39 6.49 2.18
CA TYR A 298 -3.67 7.79 2.80
C TYR A 298 -2.86 8.13 4.06
N ARG A 299 -2.22 7.14 4.68
CA ARG A 299 -1.50 7.31 5.94
C ARG A 299 -0.26 6.44 5.93
N TRP A 300 0.85 7.00 5.45
CA TRP A 300 2.11 6.26 5.33
C TRP A 300 2.59 5.69 6.68
N ALA A 301 2.31 6.36 7.80
CA ALA A 301 2.72 5.91 9.14
C ALA A 301 1.79 4.83 9.75
N CYS A 302 0.66 4.48 9.13
CA CYS A 302 -0.33 3.59 9.73
C CYS A 302 -0.23 2.17 9.15
N ALA A 303 -0.02 1.18 10.00
CA ALA A 303 0.15 -0.24 9.63
C ALA A 303 -1.13 -0.95 9.16
N LYS A 304 -2.30 -0.29 9.24
CA LYS A 304 -3.56 -0.93 8.83
C LYS A 304 -3.51 -1.32 7.35
N PRO A 305 -4.12 -2.45 6.95
CA PRO A 305 -3.87 -3.02 5.64
C PRO A 305 -4.18 -2.09 4.47
N ILE A 306 -5.30 -1.36 4.54
CA ILE A 306 -5.68 -0.39 3.51
C ILE A 306 -4.58 0.65 3.23
N TYR A 307 -3.79 1.08 4.22
CA TYR A 307 -2.86 2.19 4.05
C TYR A 307 -1.47 1.76 3.59
N THR A 308 -0.91 0.70 4.18
CA THR A 308 0.51 0.35 4.01
C THR A 308 0.72 -1.16 3.85
N ALA A 309 -0.32 -1.92 3.52
CA ALA A 309 -0.19 -3.33 3.22
C ALA A 309 -0.76 -3.73 1.87
N CYS A 310 -0.27 -4.86 1.38
CA CYS A 310 -0.78 -5.53 0.20
C CYS A 310 -0.79 -7.06 0.37
N PHE A 311 -1.58 -7.74 -0.44
CA PHE A 311 -1.75 -9.19 -0.44
C PHE A 311 -1.65 -9.75 -1.85
N THR A 312 -1.21 -11.00 -1.97
CA THR A 312 -1.05 -11.71 -3.24
C THR A 312 -2.20 -12.69 -3.51
N ILE A 313 -3.44 -12.24 -3.32
CA ILE A 313 -4.65 -13.08 -3.48
C ILE A 313 -5.26 -12.90 -4.87
N LEU A 314 -5.56 -11.65 -5.22
CA LEU A 314 -6.04 -11.28 -6.55
C LEU A 314 -4.86 -10.71 -7.35
N PRO A 315 -4.80 -10.89 -8.68
CA PRO A 315 -3.72 -10.34 -9.49
C PRO A 315 -3.64 -8.81 -9.38
N PRO A 316 -2.53 -8.20 -9.82
CA PRO A 316 -2.36 -6.75 -9.79
C PRO A 316 -3.53 -5.98 -10.41
N ASN A 317 -3.76 -4.77 -9.91
CA ASN A 317 -4.80 -3.85 -10.40
C ASN A 317 -6.25 -4.37 -10.26
N ARG A 318 -6.48 -5.44 -9.49
CA ARG A 318 -7.81 -5.86 -9.03
C ARG A 318 -8.33 -5.00 -7.88
N GLU A 319 -9.63 -5.13 -7.63
CA GLU A 319 -10.39 -4.39 -6.65
C GLU A 319 -9.93 -4.61 -5.20
N TYR A 320 -10.06 -3.56 -4.38
CA TYR A 320 -9.90 -3.66 -2.95
C TYR A 320 -11.22 -4.13 -2.31
N CYS A 321 -11.24 -5.34 -1.78
CA CYS A 321 -12.44 -5.93 -1.18
C CYS A 321 -12.31 -6.04 0.34
N SER A 322 -13.16 -5.31 1.07
CA SER A 322 -13.10 -5.21 2.54
C SER A 322 -14.48 -4.96 3.09
N ARG A 323 -14.68 -5.23 4.39
CA ARG A 323 -15.85 -4.70 5.09
C ARG A 323 -15.81 -3.16 5.11
N THR A 324 -16.89 -2.50 4.73
CA THR A 324 -16.92 -1.03 4.59
C THR A 324 -16.99 -0.28 5.93
N ASN A 325 -17.63 -0.87 6.94
CA ASN A 325 -17.89 -0.20 8.24
C ASN A 325 -16.87 -0.57 9.33
N GLY A 326 -15.94 -1.48 9.06
CA GLY A 326 -14.88 -1.86 10.00
C GLY A 326 -13.88 -0.73 10.21
N ASN A 327 -13.29 -0.65 11.40
CA ASN A 327 -12.12 0.21 11.64
C ASN A 327 -10.81 -0.59 11.67
N ASP A 328 -10.88 -1.92 11.62
CA ASP A 328 -9.76 -2.81 11.35
C ASP A 328 -9.23 -2.64 9.93
N LEU A 329 -10.15 -2.54 8.97
CA LEU A 329 -9.88 -2.39 7.53
C LEU A 329 -9.05 -3.57 6.99
N ASP A 330 -9.35 -4.77 7.50
CA ASP A 330 -8.89 -6.03 6.93
C ASP A 330 -9.67 -6.29 5.64
N GLY A 331 -8.94 -6.61 4.59
CA GLY A 331 -9.52 -6.86 3.28
C GLY A 331 -8.47 -7.23 2.27
N ILE A 332 -8.94 -7.77 1.15
CA ILE A 332 -8.12 -8.15 0.02
C ILE A 332 -7.63 -6.88 -0.62
N ALA A 333 -6.34 -6.67 -0.41
CA ALA A 333 -5.68 -5.45 -0.75
C ALA A 333 -4.55 -5.76 -1.75
N THR A 334 -4.88 -6.16 -2.98
CA THR A 334 -3.84 -6.46 -3.98
C THR A 334 -2.95 -5.25 -4.32
N MET A 335 -1.79 -5.53 -4.91
CA MET A 335 -0.87 -4.53 -5.46
C MET A 335 -1.52 -3.83 -6.66
N SER A 336 -1.21 -2.55 -6.84
CA SER A 336 -1.81 -1.75 -7.92
C SER A 336 -0.90 -0.58 -8.30
N SER A 337 -1.01 -0.13 -9.54
CA SER A 337 -0.25 1.04 -10.01
C SER A 337 -1.09 1.87 -10.98
N LYS A 338 -0.67 3.12 -11.19
CA LYS A 338 -1.16 3.95 -12.30
C LYS A 338 -0.38 3.70 -13.60
N HIS A 339 0.69 2.90 -13.56
CA HIS A 339 1.34 2.38 -14.75
C HIS A 339 0.41 1.44 -15.54
N VAL A 340 0.65 1.33 -16.84
CA VAL A 340 -0.14 0.47 -17.73
C VAL A 340 0.37 -0.98 -17.63
N GLY A 341 -0.55 -1.91 -17.43
CA GLY A 341 -0.33 -3.35 -17.61
C GLY A 341 0.36 -4.07 -16.44
N GLY A 342 0.52 -3.43 -15.28
CA GLY A 342 1.15 -4.06 -14.13
C GLY A 342 1.49 -3.11 -12.99
N CYS A 343 2.31 -3.59 -12.05
CA CYS A 343 2.86 -2.81 -10.95
C CYS A 343 4.28 -3.25 -10.61
N HIS A 344 5.06 -2.39 -9.95
CA HIS A 344 6.34 -2.83 -9.41
C HIS A 344 6.16 -3.64 -8.11
N VAL A 345 6.99 -4.65 -7.95
CA VAL A 345 7.14 -5.43 -6.72
C VAL A 345 8.60 -5.39 -6.29
N LEU A 346 8.83 -5.42 -4.98
CA LEU A 346 10.14 -5.54 -4.38
C LEU A 346 10.26 -6.94 -3.80
N MET A 347 11.23 -7.70 -4.30
CA MET A 347 11.57 -9.03 -3.82
C MET A 347 12.38 -8.93 -2.52
N GLY A 348 12.39 -10.01 -1.75
CA GLY A 348 13.09 -10.11 -0.47
C GLY A 348 14.61 -9.98 -0.55
N ASP A 349 15.20 -10.15 -1.73
CA ASP A 349 16.62 -9.94 -2.02
C ASP A 349 16.96 -8.48 -2.41
N GLY A 350 15.95 -7.61 -2.51
CA GLY A 350 16.09 -6.22 -2.90
C GLY A 350 15.87 -5.96 -4.40
N ALA A 351 15.64 -6.99 -5.22
CA ALA A 351 15.33 -6.81 -6.63
C ALA A 351 13.96 -6.16 -6.84
N VAL A 352 13.87 -5.22 -7.78
CA VAL A 352 12.59 -4.62 -8.19
C VAL A 352 12.20 -5.17 -9.54
N ARG A 353 11.03 -5.80 -9.60
CA ARG A 353 10.45 -6.43 -10.80
C ARG A 353 9.15 -5.73 -11.18
N PHE A 354 8.80 -5.75 -12.45
CA PHE A 354 7.49 -5.27 -12.91
C PHE A 354 6.63 -6.46 -13.25
N VAL A 355 5.59 -6.70 -12.43
CA VAL A 355 4.69 -7.84 -12.60
C VAL A 355 3.47 -7.38 -13.37
N THR A 356 3.09 -8.16 -14.38
CA THR A 356 1.96 -7.84 -15.25
C THR A 356 0.62 -8.18 -14.60
N ASP A 357 -0.44 -7.51 -15.06
CA ASP A 357 -1.82 -7.81 -14.63
C ASP A 357 -2.29 -9.22 -15.05
N ALA A 358 -1.56 -9.86 -15.97
CA ALA A 358 -1.85 -11.18 -16.54
C ALA A 358 -1.12 -12.33 -15.82
N ILE A 359 -0.43 -12.06 -14.70
CA ILE A 359 0.21 -13.10 -13.90
C ILE A 359 -0.80 -14.18 -13.48
N GLU A 360 -0.36 -15.43 -13.49
CA GLU A 360 -1.15 -16.58 -13.06
C GLU A 360 -1.48 -16.45 -11.56
N ALA A 361 -2.78 -16.33 -11.25
CA ALA A 361 -3.28 -16.01 -9.91
C ALA A 361 -4.28 -17.06 -9.38
N GLY A 362 -4.21 -18.29 -9.90
CA GLY A 362 -4.96 -19.46 -9.44
C GLY A 362 -6.47 -19.25 -9.33
N ASP A 363 -7.06 -19.91 -8.34
CA ASP A 363 -8.50 -19.82 -8.07
C ASP A 363 -8.80 -18.63 -7.14
N SER A 364 -9.21 -17.52 -7.75
CA SER A 364 -9.62 -16.31 -7.02
C SER A 364 -10.86 -16.49 -6.13
N THR A 365 -11.61 -17.59 -6.28
CA THR A 365 -12.78 -17.92 -5.44
C THR A 365 -12.44 -18.85 -4.28
N ALA A 366 -11.23 -19.42 -4.27
CA ALA A 366 -10.80 -20.33 -3.22
C ALA A 366 -10.69 -19.61 -1.86
N GLY A 367 -11.26 -20.25 -0.83
CA GLY A 367 -11.21 -19.73 0.52
C GLY A 367 -9.79 -19.65 1.08
N GLN A 368 -9.51 -18.60 1.84
CA GLN A 368 -8.21 -18.32 2.45
C GLN A 368 -7.91 -19.30 3.60
N VAL A 369 -6.61 -19.43 3.89
CA VAL A 369 -6.09 -20.14 5.07
C VAL A 369 -6.57 -19.46 6.36
N TRP A 370 -6.85 -20.25 7.39
CA TRP A 370 -7.17 -19.76 8.74
C TRP A 370 -7.00 -20.89 9.78
N SER A 371 -7.05 -20.58 11.08
CA SER A 371 -6.66 -21.52 12.12
C SER A 371 -7.53 -22.78 12.21
N GLY A 372 -8.83 -22.67 11.91
CA GLY A 372 -9.77 -23.79 11.85
C GLY A 372 -9.97 -24.39 10.46
N GLY A 373 -9.10 -24.06 9.50
CA GLY A 373 -9.20 -24.53 8.12
C GLY A 373 -8.87 -26.01 7.97
N THR A 374 -9.52 -26.67 7.01
CA THR A 374 -9.26 -28.06 6.63
C THR A 374 -8.86 -28.15 5.17
N GLY A 375 -8.24 -29.28 4.77
CA GLY A 375 -7.76 -29.47 3.40
C GLY A 375 -6.78 -28.37 2.98
N VAL A 376 -6.94 -27.83 1.78
CA VAL A 376 -6.09 -26.75 1.21
C VAL A 376 -6.10 -25.45 2.02
N ARG A 377 -7.07 -25.28 2.94
CA ARG A 377 -7.22 -24.10 3.78
C ARG A 377 -6.58 -24.24 5.15
N ALA A 378 -6.03 -25.42 5.48
CA ALA A 378 -5.33 -25.62 6.73
C ALA A 378 -3.98 -24.86 6.72
N PRO A 379 -3.51 -24.35 7.87
CA PRO A 379 -2.24 -23.63 7.95
C PRO A 379 -1.06 -24.50 7.47
N GLY A 380 -0.16 -23.90 6.70
CA GLY A 380 1.03 -24.57 6.15
C GLY A 380 0.84 -25.22 4.78
N ASN A 381 -0.36 -25.18 4.20
CA ASN A 381 -0.60 -25.58 2.82
C ASN A 381 -0.18 -24.51 1.81
N ARG A 382 0.07 -24.97 0.59
CA ARG A 382 0.35 -24.15 -0.61
C ARG A 382 -0.76 -23.14 -0.89
N SER A 383 -0.38 -22.01 -1.47
CA SER A 383 -1.31 -21.00 -1.91
C SER A 383 -2.23 -21.54 -3.01
N PRO A 384 -3.56 -21.34 -2.93
CA PRO A 384 -4.47 -21.67 -4.03
C PRO A 384 -4.46 -20.61 -5.15
N TYR A 385 -3.74 -19.50 -4.98
CA TYR A 385 -3.75 -18.35 -5.88
C TYR A 385 -2.58 -18.37 -6.87
N GLY A 386 -2.15 -19.57 -7.28
CA GLY A 386 -1.17 -19.74 -8.35
C GLY A 386 0.22 -19.20 -8.03
N LEU A 387 0.98 -18.87 -9.08
CA LEU A 387 2.29 -18.23 -9.00
C LEU A 387 2.23 -16.93 -8.20
N TRP A 388 1.21 -16.10 -8.42
CA TRP A 388 1.04 -14.85 -7.68
C TRP A 388 0.93 -15.08 -6.18
N GLY A 389 0.06 -16.01 -5.77
CA GLY A 389 -0.08 -16.46 -4.40
C GLY A 389 1.24 -16.94 -3.83
N ALA A 390 1.93 -17.78 -4.58
CA ALA A 390 3.18 -18.39 -4.16
C ALA A 390 4.28 -17.37 -3.89
N LEU A 391 4.41 -16.37 -4.76
CA LEU A 391 5.33 -15.25 -4.59
C LEU A 391 5.10 -14.44 -3.31
N GLY A 392 3.89 -14.48 -2.73
CA GLY A 392 3.62 -13.78 -1.48
C GLY A 392 3.86 -14.60 -0.22
N THR A 393 4.10 -15.91 -0.31
CA THR A 393 4.28 -16.75 0.87
C THR A 393 5.76 -16.88 1.22
N ARG A 394 6.07 -16.91 2.52
CA ARG A 394 7.46 -16.93 3.01
C ARG A 394 7.97 -18.31 3.46
N ALA A 395 7.07 -19.24 3.78
CA ALA A 395 7.45 -20.44 4.54
C ALA A 395 6.58 -21.66 4.23
N VAL A 396 6.20 -21.84 2.97
CA VAL A 396 5.34 -22.94 2.52
C VAL A 396 6.07 -23.92 1.60
N LYS A 397 7.36 -23.66 1.34
CA LYS A 397 8.28 -24.41 0.48
C LYS A 397 7.75 -24.52 -0.95
N GLU A 398 7.28 -23.39 -1.46
CA GLU A 398 6.84 -23.28 -2.84
C GLU A 398 8.07 -23.09 -3.73
N VAL A 399 8.19 -23.93 -4.74
CA VAL A 399 9.27 -23.86 -5.74
C VAL A 399 8.71 -23.14 -6.94
N ILE A 400 9.42 -22.11 -7.39
CA ILE A 400 9.04 -21.29 -8.52
C ILE A 400 9.94 -21.69 -9.68
N ASP A 401 9.37 -22.40 -10.64
CA ASP A 401 10.09 -22.91 -11.82
C ASP A 401 10.01 -21.95 -13.02
N GLU A 402 9.18 -20.92 -12.97
CA GLU A 402 8.94 -19.95 -14.07
C GLU A 402 9.57 -18.59 -13.77
N ASP A 403 10.24 -18.00 -14.78
CA ASP A 403 10.69 -16.60 -14.75
C ASP A 403 9.49 -15.66 -15.00
N PHE A 404 9.35 -14.61 -14.17
CA PHE A 404 8.20 -13.67 -14.20
C PHE A 404 8.59 -12.19 -14.20
#